data_AF-A0A0B1SIV7-F1
#
_entry.id   AF-A0A0B1SIV7-F1
#
_cell.length_a   1.000
_cell.length_b   1.000
_cell.length_c   1.000
_cell.angle_alpha   90.00
_cell.angle_beta   90.00
_cell.angle_gamma   90.00
#
_symmetry.space_group_name_H-M   'P 1'
#
loop_
_entity.id
_entity.type
_entity.pdbx_description
1 polymer ?
#
loop_
_entity_poly.entity_id
_entity_poly.type
_entity_poly.pdbx_seq_one_letter_code
_entity_poly.pdbx_strand_id
1 'polypeptide(L)'
;QEKAFVDPANSECPCTPFNIWLDVFFLLDSSSAMTPSGFQYITAYVESALYRMSVGQSDGQQTRAGFITYGKDAHLHYNLSYWESSNELLNFMNLSLESSVGTNIEA
;
A
#
# COMPACT_ATOMS: atom_id res chain seq x y z
N GLN A 1 43.36 -4.12 -2.83
CA GLN A 1 42.03 -4.01 -3.47
C GLN A 1 41.62 -5.41 -3.81
N GLU A 2 40.63 -5.97 -3.12
CA GLU A 2 40.19 -7.34 -3.37
C GLU A 2 38.73 -7.28 -3.80
N LYS A 3 38.49 -7.54 -5.09
CA LYS A 3 37.12 -7.65 -5.61
C LYS A 3 36.60 -9.03 -5.23
N ALA A 4 35.64 -9.06 -4.32
CA ALA A 4 34.87 -10.26 -4.03
C ALA A 4 34.15 -10.73 -5.30
N PHE A 5 34.33 -12.01 -5.64
CA PHE A 5 33.60 -12.67 -6.71
C PHE A 5 32.18 -12.98 -6.22
N VAL A 6 31.18 -12.30 -6.79
CA VAL A 6 29.77 -12.58 -6.51
C VAL A 6 29.32 -13.65 -7.50
N ASP A 7 28.96 -14.83 -6.97
CA ASP A 7 28.34 -15.90 -7.75
C ASP A 7 26.95 -15.43 -8.23
N PRO A 8 26.73 -15.27 -9.55
CA PRO A 8 25.45 -14.79 -10.08
C PRO A 8 24.29 -15.78 -9.91
N ALA A 9 24.56 -17.04 -9.54
CA ALA A 9 23.53 -18.04 -9.26
C ALA A 9 23.05 -18.04 -7.80
N ASN A 10 23.76 -17.35 -6.90
CA ASN A 10 23.49 -17.32 -5.46
C ASN A 10 23.50 -15.89 -4.89
N SER A 11 23.24 -14.89 -5.72
CA SER A 11 23.02 -13.52 -5.29
C SER A 11 21.61 -13.36 -4.72
N GLU A 12 21.30 -14.07 -3.64
CA GLU A 12 20.15 -13.68 -2.82
C GLU A 12 20.42 -12.24 -2.35
N CYS A 13 19.52 -11.32 -2.72
CA CYS A 13 19.56 -9.97 -2.17
C CYS A 13 19.60 -10.11 -0.64
N PRO A 14 20.53 -9.45 0.05
CA PRO A 14 20.51 -9.42 1.51
C PRO A 14 19.09 -9.03 1.95
N CYS A 15 18.46 -9.83 2.82
CA CYS A 15 17.14 -9.54 3.40
C CYS A 15 17.21 -8.37 4.39
N THR A 16 17.81 -7.26 3.96
CA THR A 16 17.99 -6.02 4.71
C THR A 16 17.03 -5.00 4.11
N PRO A 17 15.82 -4.81 4.68
CA PRO A 17 14.79 -3.95 4.12
C PRO A 17 15.12 -2.44 4.14
N PHE A 18 16.28 -2.06 4.67
CA PHE A 18 16.67 -0.66 4.90
C PHE A 18 17.05 0.12 3.62
N ASN A 19 17.16 -0.52 2.46
CA ASN A 19 17.56 0.12 1.20
C ASN A 19 16.60 -0.15 0.02
N ILE A 20 15.33 -0.47 0.29
CA ILE A 20 14.35 -0.82 -0.74
C ILE A 20 13.41 0.36 -0.97
N TRP A 21 13.35 0.84 -2.21
CA TRP A 21 12.25 1.68 -2.67
C TRP A 21 11.07 0.79 -3.02
N LEU A 22 9.94 0.99 -2.35
CA LEU A 22 8.76 0.16 -2.51
C LEU A 22 7.54 1.04 -2.78
N ASP A 23 6.94 0.86 -3.94
CA ASP A 23 5.67 1.51 -4.30
C ASP A 23 4.55 0.49 -4.24
N VAL A 24 3.53 0.77 -3.42
CA VAL A 24 2.39 -0.13 -3.25
C VAL A 24 1.11 0.65 -3.46
N PHE A 25 0.23 0.12 -4.32
CA PHE A 25 -1.16 0.54 -4.40
C PHE A 25 -2.06 -0.50 -3.74
N PHE A 26 -2.87 -0.06 -2.78
CA PHE A 26 -3.95 -0.85 -2.22
C PHE A 26 -5.23 -0.57 -3.00
N LEU A 27 -5.75 -1.60 -3.67
CA LEU A 27 -7.02 -1.58 -4.37
C LEU A 27 -8.07 -2.26 -3.49
N LEU A 28 -9.06 -1.49 -3.05
CA LEU A 28 -10.06 -1.92 -2.08
C LEU A 28 -11.44 -1.96 -2.73
N ASP A 29 -12.09 -3.12 -2.70
CA ASP A 29 -13.47 -3.24 -3.17
C ASP A 29 -14.39 -2.40 -2.26
N SER A 30 -15.08 -1.44 -2.86
CA SER A 30 -16.06 -0.56 -2.22
C SER A 30 -17.47 -0.77 -2.78
N SER A 31 -17.73 -1.90 -3.43
CA SER A 31 -19.06 -2.29 -3.88
C SER A 31 -19.98 -2.68 -2.71
N SER A 32 -21.28 -2.80 -2.99
CA SER A 32 -22.26 -3.22 -2.00
C SER A 32 -22.01 -4.61 -1.41
N ALA A 33 -21.28 -5.48 -2.13
CA ALA A 33 -20.90 -6.82 -1.67
C ALA A 33 -19.90 -6.79 -0.50
N MET A 34 -19.08 -5.72 -0.39
CA MET A 34 -18.11 -5.56 0.70
C MET A 34 -18.78 -5.36 2.06
N THR A 35 -19.99 -4.77 2.10
CA THR A 35 -20.73 -4.34 3.31
C THR A 35 -19.99 -3.26 4.14
N PRO A 36 -20.69 -2.47 4.98
CA PRO A 36 -20.04 -1.50 5.85
C PRO A 36 -19.03 -2.11 6.83
N SER A 37 -19.36 -3.26 7.43
CA SER A 37 -18.47 -3.94 8.36
C SER A 37 -17.26 -4.53 7.64
N GLY A 38 -17.45 -5.21 6.51
CA GLY A 38 -16.34 -5.75 5.72
C GLY A 38 -15.37 -4.66 5.26
N PHE A 39 -15.89 -3.49 4.85
CA PHE A 39 -15.06 -2.36 4.45
C PHE A 39 -14.23 -1.80 5.62
N GLN A 40 -14.82 -1.72 6.82
CA GLN A 40 -14.07 -1.34 8.04
C GLN A 40 -12.97 -2.36 8.35
N TYR A 41 -13.25 -3.66 8.23
CA TYR A 41 -12.26 -4.71 8.48
C TYR A 41 -11.09 -4.65 7.49
N ILE A 42 -11.34 -4.51 6.18
CA ILE A 42 -10.26 -4.47 5.20
C ILE A 42 -9.41 -3.21 5.34
N THR A 43 -10.02 -2.06 5.67
CA THR A 43 -9.30 -0.81 5.93
C THR A 43 -8.37 -0.96 7.14
N ALA A 44 -8.88 -1.49 8.27
CA ALA A 44 -8.08 -1.74 9.46
C ALA A 44 -6.96 -2.79 9.23
N TYR A 45 -7.20 -3.77 8.37
CA TYR A 45 -6.18 -4.74 7.98
C TYR A 45 -5.03 -4.08 7.21
N VAL A 46 -5.33 -3.19 6.26
CA VAL A 46 -4.32 -2.44 5.52
C VAL A 46 -3.53 -1.50 6.44
N GLU A 47 -4.19 -0.79 7.35
CA GLU A 47 -3.51 0.01 8.39
C GLU A 47 -2.55 -0.83 9.22
N SER A 48 -2.97 -2.03 9.62
CA SER A 48 -2.15 -2.95 10.41
C SER A 48 -0.93 -3.46 9.65
N ALA A 49 -1.05 -3.65 8.33
CA ALA A 49 0.08 -4.00 7.47
C ALA A 49 1.06 -2.82 7.36
N LEU A 50 0.55 -1.62 7.10
CA LEU A 50 1.33 -0.40 6.96
C LEU A 50 1.99 0.06 8.26
N TYR A 51 1.41 -0.24 9.41
CA TYR A 51 2.02 -0.03 10.72
C TYR A 51 3.37 -0.74 10.88
N ARG A 52 3.57 -1.86 10.16
CA ARG A 52 4.83 -2.63 10.18
C ARG A 52 5.83 -2.13 9.13
N MET A 53 5.45 -1.14 8.32
CA MET A 53 6.24 -0.60 7.23
C MET A 53 6.67 0.84 7.55
N SER A 54 7.85 1.22 7.06
CA SER A 54 8.30 2.61 7.05
C SER A 54 7.73 3.27 5.80
N VAL A 55 6.67 4.06 5.99
CA VAL A 55 5.96 4.79 4.94
C VAL A 55 6.33 6.27 5.03
N GLY A 56 6.52 6.90 3.88
CA GLY A 56 6.75 8.33 3.78
C GLY A 56 8.00 8.67 2.99
N GLN A 57 8.21 9.96 2.72
CA GLN A 57 9.36 10.46 1.99
C GLN A 57 10.33 11.23 2.88
N SER A 58 9.98 11.42 4.16
CA SER A 58 10.75 12.25 5.11
C SER A 58 12.14 11.71 5.43
N ASP A 59 12.30 10.38 5.54
CA ASP A 59 13.53 9.77 6.05
C ASP A 59 14.06 8.64 5.14
N GLY A 60 14.78 8.98 4.07
CA GLY A 60 15.54 8.00 3.27
C GLY A 60 14.73 7.11 2.32
N GLN A 61 15.19 5.88 2.09
CA GLN A 61 14.59 4.92 1.16
C GLN A 61 13.42 4.22 1.85
N GLN A 62 12.18 4.58 1.47
CA GLN A 62 10.97 4.16 2.17
C GLN A 62 9.84 3.73 1.24
N THR A 63 8.82 3.13 1.84
CA THR A 63 7.60 2.70 1.15
C THR A 63 6.72 3.91 0.82
N ARG A 64 6.18 3.96 -0.39
CA ARG A 64 5.10 4.86 -0.78
C ARG A 64 3.82 4.06 -0.94
N ALA A 65 2.76 4.51 -0.28
CA ALA A 65 1.47 3.85 -0.29
C ALA A 65 0.41 4.71 -1.00
N GLY A 66 -0.23 4.16 -2.02
CA GLY A 66 -1.37 4.74 -2.71
C GLY A 66 -2.63 3.92 -2.46
N PHE A 67 -3.79 4.56 -2.54
CA PHE A 67 -5.07 3.93 -2.22
C PHE A 67 -6.10 4.24 -3.30
N ILE A 68 -6.70 3.17 -3.81
CA ILE A 68 -7.77 3.22 -4.79
C ILE A 68 -8.92 2.39 -4.23
N THR A 69 -10.12 2.94 -4.20
CA THR A 69 -11.32 2.11 -4.03
C THR A 69 -11.93 1.82 -5.39
N TYR A 70 -12.47 0.63 -5.57
CA TYR A 70 -13.15 0.25 -6.80
C TYR A 70 -14.52 -0.34 -6.51
N GLY A 71 -15.50 0.07 -7.31
CA GLY A 71 -16.81 -0.54 -7.42
C GLY A 71 -17.19 -0.52 -8.90
N LYS A 72 -18.31 0.11 -9.24
CA LYS A 72 -18.61 0.45 -10.64
C LYS A 72 -17.55 1.36 -11.26
N ASP A 73 -17.08 2.34 -10.48
CA ASP A 73 -16.02 3.27 -10.87
C ASP A 73 -14.81 3.10 -9.92
N ALA A 74 -13.62 3.49 -10.39
CA ALA A 74 -12.41 3.50 -9.60
C ALA A 74 -12.11 4.92 -9.11
N HIS A 75 -11.81 5.06 -7.82
CA HIS A 75 -11.52 6.35 -7.19
C HIS A 75 -10.13 6.32 -6.54
N LEU A 76 -9.24 7.18 -7.04
CA LEU A 76 -7.95 7.44 -6.41
C LEU A 76 -8.15 8.36 -5.22
N HIS A 77 -7.90 7.87 -4.00
CA HIS A 77 -7.98 8.66 -2.78
C HIS A 77 -6.65 9.33 -2.45
N TYR A 78 -5.58 8.53 -2.48
CA TYR A 78 -4.23 8.98 -2.16
C TYR A 78 -3.25 8.43 -3.18
N ASN A 79 -2.44 9.30 -3.78
CA ASN A 79 -1.36 8.88 -4.68
C ASN A 79 -0.09 8.55 -3.89
N LEU A 80 0.92 8.00 -4.56
CA LEU A 80 2.19 7.59 -3.94
C LEU A 80 2.98 8.75 -3.30
N SER A 81 2.65 10.00 -3.64
CA SER A 81 3.30 11.20 -3.09
C SER A 81 2.49 11.89 -1.99
N TYR A 82 1.39 11.29 -1.53
CA TYR A 82 0.49 11.96 -0.59
C TYR A 82 1.01 11.91 0.85
N TRP A 83 1.52 10.77 1.28
CA TRP A 83 1.92 10.55 2.67
C TRP A 83 3.40 10.88 2.89
N GLU A 84 3.67 11.75 3.86
CA GLU A 84 5.02 12.13 4.26
C GLU A 84 5.59 11.24 5.36
N SER A 85 4.73 10.60 6.17
CA SER A 85 5.15 9.67 7.23
C SER A 85 4.09 8.59 7.55
N SER A 86 4.52 7.47 8.16
CA SER A 86 3.61 6.44 8.67
C SER A 86 2.62 7.01 9.69
N ASN A 87 3.04 7.97 10.51
CA ASN A 87 2.16 8.59 11.50
C ASN A 87 1.05 9.42 10.84
N GLU A 88 1.37 10.16 9.77
CA GLU A 88 0.36 10.89 9.01
C GLU A 88 -0.66 9.93 8.39
N LEU A 89 -0.17 8.87 7.74
CA LEU A 89 -1.03 7.84 7.15
C LEU A 89 -1.98 7.24 8.18
N LEU A 90 -1.46 6.76 9.31
CA LEU A 90 -2.26 6.04 10.32
C LEU A 90 -3.27 6.93 11.05
N ASN A 91 -3.05 8.25 11.09
CA ASN A 91 -3.97 9.18 11.77
C ASN A 91 -5.00 9.82 10.83
N PHE A 92 -4.70 9.90 9.53
CA PHE A 92 -5.52 10.67 8.59
C PHE A 92 -6.04 9.89 7.39
N MET A 93 -5.67 8.61 7.23
CA MET A 93 -6.25 7.78 6.19
C MET A 93 -7.75 7.64 6.43
N ASN A 94 -8.53 8.03 5.43
CA ASN A 94 -9.98 7.99 5.47
C ASN A 94 -10.52 7.57 4.11
N LEU A 95 -11.01 6.34 4.05
CA LEU A 95 -11.59 5.76 2.84
C LEU A 95 -13.09 5.56 3.04
N SER A 96 -13.86 5.70 1.96
CA SER A 96 -15.32 5.59 2.00
C SER A 96 -15.82 4.39 1.21
N LEU A 97 -16.89 3.77 1.73
CA LEU A 97 -17.65 2.74 1.01
C LEU A 97 -18.63 3.42 0.04
N GLU A 98 -18.43 3.24 -1.27
CA GLU A 98 -19.30 3.77 -2.31
C GLU A 98 -20.63 3.00 -2.41
N SER A 99 -20.60 1.70 -2.15
CA SER A 99 -21.75 0.78 -2.21
C SER A 99 -22.41 0.70 -3.59
N SER A 100 -21.63 0.77 -4.67
CA SER A 100 -22.13 0.55 -6.03
C SER A 100 -22.50 -0.92 -6.27
N VAL A 101 -23.38 -1.16 -7.25
CA VAL A 101 -23.77 -2.51 -7.68
C VAL A 101 -22.74 -3.04 -8.67
N GLY A 102 -22.07 -4.14 -8.29
CA GLY A 102 -21.03 -4.78 -9.09
C GLY A 102 -19.65 -4.12 -8.95
N THR A 103 -18.66 -4.71 -9.61
CA THR A 103 -17.29 -4.20 -9.69
C THR A 103 -16.85 -4.14 -11.15
N ASN A 104 -16.04 -3.15 -11.50
CA ASN A 104 -15.41 -3.00 -12.82
C ASN A 104 -13.92 -3.38 -12.77
N ILE A 105 -13.60 -4.40 -11.96
CA ILE A 105 -12.30 -5.07 -12.05
C ILE A 105 -12.40 -6.03 -13.23
N GLU A 106 -11.74 -5.70 -14.34
CA GLU A 106 -11.71 -6.61 -15.48
C GLU A 106 -11.05 -7.93 -15.05
N ALA A 107 -11.67 -9.05 -15.44
CA ALA A 107 -11.20 -10.41 -15.22
C ALA A 107 -10.48 -10.94 -16.47
#